data_AF-A0A368G3F2-F1
#
_entry.id   AF-A0A368G3F2-F1
#
_cell.length_a   1.000
_cell.length_b   1.000
_cell.length_c   1.000
_cell.angle_alpha   90.00
_cell.angle_beta   90.00
_cell.angle_gamma   90.00
#
_symmetry.space_group_name_H-M   'P 1'
#
loop_
_entity.id
_entity.type
_entity.pdbx_description
1 polymer ?
#
loop_
_entity_poly.entity_id
_entity_poly.type
_entity_poly.pdbx_seq_one_letter_code
_entity_poly.pdbx_strand_id
1 'polypeptide(L)'
;MGSVNRYFKNGHEVLWPQVLQALTDPKYANYKTTFTGHSLGGALAALAAARTAKEGYRRSDQIMIYTFGEPRVGDETFATSFDALIPNSYRVVFRRDIVPHLPACAKDKAWFGGGEISRPCDANAKNKPYHHGTEIW
;
A
#
# COMPACT_ATOMS: atom_id res chain seq x y z
N MET A 1 3.09 7.09 10.46
CA MET A 1 3.30 6.50 9.12
C MET A 1 2.76 7.46 8.06
N GLY A 2 3.03 8.77 8.10
CA GLY A 2 2.50 9.71 7.09
C GLY A 2 0.97 9.85 7.02
N SER A 3 0.50 10.46 5.93
CA SER A 3 -0.92 10.71 5.63
C SER A 3 -1.46 9.69 4.63
N VAL A 4 -2.72 9.27 4.82
CA VAL A 4 -3.42 8.33 3.92
C VAL A 4 -4.70 8.94 3.38
N ASN A 5 -5.17 8.46 2.23
CA ASN A 5 -6.44 8.91 1.66
C ASN A 5 -7.60 8.61 2.63
N ARG A 6 -8.39 9.64 2.95
CA ARG A 6 -9.51 9.55 3.90
C ARG A 6 -10.55 8.49 3.51
N TYR A 7 -10.83 8.33 2.22
CA TYR A 7 -11.79 7.34 1.74
C TYR A 7 -11.32 5.91 2.04
N PHE A 8 -10.05 5.60 1.76
CA PHE A 8 -9.47 4.28 2.07
C PHE A 8 -9.39 4.05 3.58
N LYS A 9 -8.98 5.08 4.35
CA LYS A 9 -8.97 5.01 5.81
C LYS A 9 -10.34 4.65 6.37
N ASN A 10 -11.39 5.36 5.95
CA ASN A 10 -12.75 5.10 6.42
C ASN A 10 -13.21 3.67 6.06
N GLY A 11 -12.93 3.21 4.84
CA GLY A 11 -13.23 1.83 4.44
C GLY A 11 -12.48 0.80 5.30
N HIS A 12 -11.22 1.05 5.60
CA HIS A 12 -10.42 0.19 6.48
C HIS A 12 -10.99 0.12 7.89
N GLU A 13 -11.38 1.24 8.51
CA GLU A 13 -11.95 1.24 9.86
C GLU A 13 -13.26 0.43 9.95
N VAL A 14 -14.07 0.45 8.88
CA VAL A 14 -15.32 -0.35 8.83
C VAL A 14 -15.03 -1.85 8.79
N LEU A 15 -13.98 -2.27 8.08
CA LEU A 15 -13.60 -3.68 7.92
C LEU A 15 -12.71 -4.21 9.03
N TRP A 16 -12.07 -3.32 9.80
CA TRP A 16 -11.07 -3.70 10.79
C TRP A 16 -11.58 -4.68 11.86
N PRO A 17 -12.80 -4.56 12.41
CA PRO A 17 -13.26 -5.51 13.43
C PRO A 17 -13.23 -6.97 12.98
N GLN A 18 -13.62 -7.25 11.73
CA GLN A 18 -13.61 -8.60 11.15
C GLN A 18 -12.20 -9.09 10.87
N VAL A 19 -11.32 -8.21 10.39
CA VAL A 19 -9.90 -8.53 10.18
C VAL A 19 -9.22 -8.85 11.51
N LEU A 20 -9.48 -8.03 12.54
CA LEU A 20 -8.93 -8.22 13.87
C LEU A 20 -9.39 -9.55 14.46
N GLN A 21 -10.68 -9.89 14.35
CA GLN A 21 -11.22 -11.16 14.81
C GLN A 21 -10.43 -12.35 14.22
N ALA A 22 -10.16 -12.34 12.91
CA ALA A 22 -9.40 -13.38 12.24
C ALA A 22 -7.92 -13.42 12.68
N LEU A 23 -7.30 -12.26 12.91
CA LEU A 23 -5.90 -12.16 13.35
C LEU A 23 -5.68 -12.66 14.78
N THR A 24 -6.67 -12.45 15.65
CA THR A 24 -6.62 -12.81 17.08
C THR A 24 -7.18 -14.20 17.38
N ASP A 25 -7.74 -14.90 16.40
CA ASP A 25 -8.18 -16.28 16.59
C ASP A 25 -6.98 -17.15 17.01
N PRO A 26 -7.02 -17.79 18.20
CA PRO A 26 -5.93 -18.63 18.71
C PRO A 26 -5.53 -19.74 17.75
N LYS A 27 -6.46 -20.22 16.91
CA LYS A 27 -6.20 -21.25 15.90
C LYS A 27 -5.16 -20.82 14.88
N TYR A 28 -5.07 -19.53 14.57
CA TYR A 28 -4.19 -18.98 13.53
C TYR A 28 -3.04 -18.13 14.09
N ALA A 29 -2.85 -18.09 15.41
CA ALA A 29 -1.91 -17.18 16.08
C ALA A 29 -0.47 -17.26 15.54
N ASN A 30 -0.01 -18.46 15.13
CA ASN A 30 1.34 -18.69 14.64
C ASN A 30 1.47 -18.69 13.10
N TYR A 31 0.40 -18.38 12.39
CA TYR A 31 0.39 -18.43 10.92
C TYR A 31 0.95 -17.14 10.34
N LYS A 32 1.70 -17.27 9.24
CA LYS A 32 1.98 -16.13 8.37
C LYS A 32 0.67 -15.62 7.77
N THR A 33 0.56 -14.31 7.61
CA THR A 33 -0.66 -13.67 7.12
C THR A 33 -0.37 -12.97 5.79
N THR A 34 -1.14 -13.34 4.77
CA THR A 34 -1.11 -12.66 3.48
C THR A 34 -2.32 -11.75 3.37
N PHE A 35 -2.08 -10.47 3.06
CA PHE A 35 -3.10 -9.51 2.71
C PHE A 35 -3.17 -9.39 1.19
N THR A 36 -4.37 -9.37 0.63
CA THR A 36 -4.54 -9.20 -0.81
C THR A 36 -5.82 -8.46 -1.13
N GLY A 37 -5.85 -7.85 -2.31
CA GLY A 37 -7.02 -7.15 -2.81
C GLY A 37 -6.78 -6.59 -4.21
N HIS A 38 -7.88 -6.45 -4.94
CA HIS A 38 -7.91 -5.84 -6.27
C HIS A 38 -8.50 -4.43 -6.20
N SER A 39 -7.97 -3.50 -6.99
CA SER A 39 -8.46 -2.12 -7.09
C SER A 39 -8.51 -1.45 -5.70
N LEU A 40 -9.64 -0.89 -5.30
CA LEU A 40 -9.88 -0.36 -3.95
C LEU A 40 -9.50 -1.36 -2.84
N GLY A 41 -9.79 -2.65 -3.05
CA GLY A 41 -9.45 -3.70 -2.09
C GLY A 41 -7.96 -3.80 -1.83
N GLY A 42 -7.11 -3.47 -2.81
CA GLY A 42 -5.66 -3.40 -2.61
C GLY A 42 -5.28 -2.33 -1.60
N ALA A 43 -5.87 -1.14 -1.71
CA ALA A 43 -5.60 -0.05 -0.77
C ALA A 43 -6.05 -0.41 0.65
N LEU A 44 -7.18 -1.11 0.79
CA LEU A 44 -7.66 -1.58 2.09
C LEU A 44 -6.76 -2.69 2.66
N ALA A 45 -6.25 -3.58 1.80
CA ALA A 45 -5.30 -4.63 2.17
C ALA A 45 -3.97 -4.03 2.67
N ALA A 46 -3.46 -2.98 2.01
CA ALA A 46 -2.28 -2.25 2.47
C ALA A 46 -2.51 -1.64 3.86
N LEU A 47 -3.60 -0.90 4.06
CA LEU A 47 -3.90 -0.31 5.37
C LEU A 47 -4.06 -1.38 6.47
N ALA A 48 -4.70 -2.51 6.15
CA ALA A 48 -4.83 -3.63 7.06
C ALA A 48 -3.47 -4.22 7.44
N ALA A 49 -2.61 -4.52 6.46
CA ALA A 49 -1.28 -5.05 6.69
C ALA A 49 -0.42 -4.09 7.55
N ALA A 50 -0.44 -2.80 7.24
CA ALA A 50 0.27 -1.76 8.00
C ALA A 50 -0.19 -1.73 9.46
N ARG A 51 -1.50 -1.77 9.71
CA ARG A 51 -2.06 -1.77 11.05
C ARG A 51 -1.73 -3.06 11.80
N THR A 52 -1.80 -4.22 11.14
CA THR A 52 -1.42 -5.52 11.71
C THR A 52 0.03 -5.53 12.20
N ALA A 53 0.96 -5.02 11.39
CA ALA A 53 2.37 -4.92 11.77
C ALA A 53 2.57 -3.93 12.93
N LYS A 54 1.97 -2.75 12.83
CA LYS A 54 2.16 -1.65 13.79
C LYS A 54 1.56 -1.93 15.16
N GLU A 55 0.41 -2.59 15.20
CA GLU A 55 -0.28 -2.99 16.45
C GLU A 55 0.26 -4.32 17.02
N GLY A 56 1.26 -4.94 16.35
CA GLY A 56 1.97 -6.10 16.87
C GLY A 56 1.20 -7.43 16.75
N TYR A 57 0.15 -7.48 15.91
CA TYR A 57 -0.61 -8.72 15.70
C TYR A 57 0.18 -9.77 14.93
N ARG A 58 1.07 -9.35 14.03
CA ARG A 58 2.06 -10.21 13.36
C ARG A 58 3.36 -9.43 13.22
N ARG A 59 4.49 -10.14 13.26
CA ARG A 59 5.80 -9.54 12.96
C ARG A 59 5.90 -9.24 11.47
N SER A 60 6.73 -8.26 11.11
CA SER A 60 6.98 -7.85 9.72
C SER A 60 7.36 -8.99 8.78
N ASP A 61 8.15 -9.96 9.25
CA ASP A 61 8.59 -11.15 8.49
C ASP A 61 7.47 -12.19 8.28
N GLN A 62 6.37 -12.06 9.02
CA GLN A 62 5.19 -12.93 8.92
C GLN A 62 4.09 -12.32 8.06
N ILE A 63 4.27 -11.08 7.58
CA ILE A 63 3.30 -10.37 6.76
C ILE A 63 3.77 -10.38 5.31
N MET A 64 2.84 -10.73 4.42
CA MET A 64 3.01 -10.69 2.97
C MET A 64 1.86 -9.89 2.38
N ILE A 65 2.10 -9.09 1.35
CA ILE A 65 1.03 -8.40 0.62
C ILE A 65 1.19 -8.53 -0.89
N TYR A 66 0.09 -8.91 -1.53
CA TYR A 66 -0.06 -8.94 -2.99
C TYR A 66 -1.32 -8.17 -3.38
N THR A 67 -1.17 -7.05 -4.07
CA THR A 67 -2.32 -6.27 -4.56
C THR A 67 -2.33 -6.20 -6.08
N PHE A 68 -3.51 -5.98 -6.64
CA PHE A 68 -3.73 -5.97 -8.09
C PHE A 68 -4.44 -4.68 -8.49
N GLY A 69 -3.82 -3.83 -9.32
CA GLY A 69 -4.43 -2.56 -9.71
C GLY A 69 -4.62 -1.59 -8.53
N GLU A 70 -3.73 -1.63 -7.53
CA GLU A 70 -3.87 -0.84 -6.30
C GLU A 70 -3.58 0.66 -6.51
N PRO A 71 -4.50 1.57 -6.14
CA PRO A 71 -4.27 3.00 -6.19
C PRO A 71 -3.25 3.47 -5.13
N ARG A 72 -2.65 4.65 -5.31
CA ARG A 72 -1.79 5.29 -4.30
C ARG A 72 -2.57 5.51 -2.99
N VAL A 73 -2.11 4.87 -1.93
CA VAL A 73 -2.81 4.83 -0.64
C VAL A 73 -2.54 6.07 0.22
N GLY A 74 -1.32 6.58 0.20
CA GLY A 74 -0.87 7.67 1.07
C GLY A 74 0.20 8.55 0.44
N ASP A 75 0.80 9.41 1.26
CA ASP A 75 1.93 10.25 0.89
C ASP A 75 3.26 9.48 0.92
N GLU A 76 4.35 10.15 0.50
CA GLU A 76 5.70 9.57 0.53
C GLU A 76 6.08 9.11 1.95
N THR A 77 5.74 9.87 2.98
CA THR A 77 6.06 9.48 4.36
C THR A 77 5.32 8.20 4.77
N PHE A 78 4.08 8.01 4.31
CA PHE A 78 3.37 6.73 4.45
C PHE A 78 4.08 5.63 3.70
N ALA A 79 4.41 5.85 2.43
CA ALA A 79 5.03 4.83 1.59
C ALA A 79 6.37 4.35 2.15
N THR A 80 7.26 5.28 2.49
CA THR A 80 8.57 4.97 3.08
C THR A 80 8.44 4.28 4.45
N SER A 81 7.48 4.71 5.28
CA SER A 81 7.19 4.02 6.55
C SER A 81 6.63 2.61 6.34
N PHE A 82 5.80 2.43 5.30
CA PHE A 82 5.19 1.15 4.96
C PHE A 82 6.25 0.17 4.51
N ASP A 83 7.14 0.57 3.60
CA ASP A 83 8.17 -0.30 3.02
C ASP A 83 9.21 -0.72 4.06
N ALA A 84 9.53 0.17 5.00
CA ALA A 84 10.36 -0.18 6.16
C ALA A 84 9.68 -1.19 7.10
N LEU A 85 8.35 -1.14 7.21
CA LEU A 85 7.58 -1.99 8.11
C LEU A 85 7.22 -3.35 7.49
N ILE A 86 7.00 -3.40 6.17
CA ILE A 86 6.51 -4.59 5.45
C ILE A 86 7.37 -4.77 4.19
N PRO A 87 8.52 -5.45 4.29
CA PRO A 87 9.43 -5.62 3.16
C PRO A 87 8.86 -6.53 2.06
N ASN A 88 7.95 -7.44 2.42
CA ASN A 88 7.34 -8.40 1.50
C ASN A 88 6.04 -7.83 0.89
N SER A 89 6.18 -6.77 0.09
CA SER A 89 5.06 -6.03 -0.47
C SER A 89 5.15 -5.90 -1.98
N TYR A 90 4.17 -6.47 -2.68
CA TYR A 90 4.15 -6.55 -4.15
C TYR A 90 2.82 -6.04 -4.71
N ARG A 91 2.91 -5.19 -5.71
CA ARG A 91 1.77 -4.57 -6.38
C ARG A 91 1.80 -4.89 -7.86
N VAL A 92 0.85 -5.69 -8.30
CA VAL A 92 0.73 -6.15 -9.68
C VAL A 92 -0.10 -5.14 -10.47
N VAL A 93 0.47 -4.63 -11.56
CA VAL A 93 -0.16 -3.64 -12.45
C VAL A 93 -0.33 -4.24 -13.83
N PHE A 94 -1.56 -4.28 -14.34
CA PHE A 94 -1.83 -4.87 -15.64
C PHE A 94 -1.78 -3.82 -16.76
N ARG A 95 -0.71 -3.87 -17.57
CA ARG A 95 -0.55 -3.07 -18.80
C ARG A 95 -0.80 -1.58 -18.61
N ARG A 96 -1.96 -1.08 -19.08
CA ARG A 96 -2.33 0.35 -19.11
C ARG A 96 -3.43 0.67 -18.08
N ASP A 97 -3.54 -0.16 -17.04
CA ASP A 97 -4.46 0.12 -15.94
C ASP A 97 -4.18 1.51 -15.34
N ILE A 98 -5.23 2.33 -15.28
CA ILE A 98 -5.17 3.68 -14.77
C ILE A 98 -5.25 3.73 -13.24
N VAL A 99 -5.81 2.70 -12.59
CA VAL A 99 -6.11 2.74 -11.15
C VAL A 99 -4.85 2.91 -10.30
N PRO A 100 -3.74 2.19 -10.55
CA PRO A 100 -2.47 2.44 -9.85
C PRO A 100 -1.98 3.87 -10.00
N HIS A 101 -2.32 4.54 -11.10
CA HIS A 101 -1.87 5.89 -11.34
C HIS A 101 -2.73 6.96 -10.64
N LEU A 102 -3.70 6.56 -9.83
CA LEU A 102 -4.57 7.43 -9.05
C LEU A 102 -4.40 7.23 -7.53
N PRO A 103 -4.59 8.29 -6.72
CA PRO A 103 -4.64 9.69 -7.14
C PRO A 103 -3.31 10.15 -7.75
N ALA A 104 -3.34 11.15 -8.63
CA ALA A 104 -2.14 11.59 -9.34
C ALA A 104 -1.04 12.07 -8.39
N CYS A 105 0.18 11.55 -8.56
CA CYS A 105 1.35 12.03 -7.85
C CYS A 105 1.85 13.36 -8.45
N ALA A 106 2.64 14.11 -7.69
CA ALA A 106 3.45 15.17 -8.29
C ALA A 106 4.56 14.54 -9.12
N LYS A 107 4.77 15.05 -10.33
CA LYS A 107 5.83 14.58 -11.23
C LYS A 107 7.13 15.31 -10.93
N ASP A 108 8.23 14.58 -10.96
CA ASP A 108 9.57 15.15 -10.87
C ASP A 108 9.83 16.06 -12.09
N LYS A 109 10.04 17.36 -11.82
CA LYS A 109 10.33 18.37 -12.84
C LYS A 109 11.80 18.40 -13.24
N ALA A 110 12.69 17.91 -12.37
CA ALA A 110 14.12 17.79 -12.65
C ALA A 110 14.43 16.53 -13.47
N TRP A 111 13.45 15.65 -13.66
CA TRP A 111 13.59 14.52 -14.57
C TRP A 111 13.58 14.99 -16.03
N PHE A 112 14.73 14.84 -16.69
CA PHE A 112 14.95 15.20 -18.10
C PHE A 112 14.96 13.97 -19.05
N GLY A 113 14.40 12.83 -18.63
CA GLY A 113 14.44 11.60 -19.43
C GLY A 113 13.76 11.74 -20.81
N GLY A 114 14.20 10.90 -21.76
CA GLY A 114 13.78 10.94 -23.17
C GLY A 114 12.81 9.82 -23.58
N GLY A 115 11.98 10.08 -24.59
CA GLY A 115 11.06 9.11 -25.21
C GLY A 115 9.63 9.08 -24.63
N GLU A 116 8.91 7.97 -24.85
CA GLU A 116 7.50 7.75 -24.43
C GLU A 116 7.31 7.40 -22.93
N ILE A 117 8.34 7.52 -22.10
CA ILE A 117 8.29 7.11 -20.69
C ILE A 117 7.68 8.24 -19.85
N SER A 118 6.65 7.92 -19.05
CA SER A 118 6.06 8.87 -18.10
C SER A 118 7.09 9.29 -17.06
N ARG A 119 7.13 10.59 -16.74
CA ARG A 119 7.94 11.11 -15.62
C ARG A 119 7.63 10.35 -14.32
N PRO A 120 8.65 10.05 -13.50
CA PRO A 120 8.45 9.44 -12.19
C PRO A 120 7.75 10.41 -11.23
N CYS A 121 7.23 9.86 -10.13
CA CYS A 121 6.70 10.67 -9.03
C CYS A 121 7.86 11.31 -8.26
N ASP A 122 7.69 12.58 -7.87
CA ASP A 122 8.66 13.31 -7.07
C ASP A 122 8.54 12.91 -5.59
N ALA A 123 9.56 12.23 -5.06
CA ALA A 123 9.63 11.86 -3.65
C ALA A 123 9.75 13.07 -2.70
N ASN A 124 10.22 14.22 -3.19
CA ASN A 124 10.34 15.44 -2.38
C ASN A 124 9.02 16.23 -2.30
N ALA A 125 8.03 15.85 -3.11
CA ALA A 125 6.75 16.52 -3.13
C ALA A 125 5.89 16.15 -1.91
N LYS A 126 6.00 16.97 -0.86
CA LYS A 126 5.29 16.77 0.41
C LYS A 126 3.77 16.69 0.22
N ASN A 127 3.14 15.80 0.98
CA ASN A 127 1.69 15.58 1.00
C ASN A 127 1.09 15.24 -0.38
N LYS A 128 1.89 14.70 -1.29
CA LYS A 128 1.41 14.21 -2.59
C LYS A 128 1.31 12.68 -2.57
N PRO A 129 0.31 12.10 -3.25
CA PRO A 129 0.16 10.66 -3.36
C PRO A 129 1.44 10.00 -3.86
N TYR A 130 1.87 8.94 -3.19
CA TYR A 130 3.09 8.20 -3.53
C TYR A 130 2.85 6.70 -3.41
N HIS A 131 3.68 5.91 -4.09
CA HIS A 131 3.57 4.45 -4.09
C HIS A 131 4.43 3.82 -3.00
N HIS A 132 3.86 2.85 -2.29
CA HIS A 132 4.59 1.89 -1.48
C HIS A 132 4.71 0.55 -2.22
N GLY A 133 5.56 -0.34 -1.72
CA GLY A 133 5.73 -1.69 -2.23
C GLY A 133 6.48 -1.76 -3.56
N THR A 134 6.87 -2.98 -3.90
CA THR A 134 7.53 -3.28 -5.17
C THR A 134 6.47 -3.45 -6.26
N GLU A 135 6.55 -2.65 -7.31
CA GLU A 135 5.65 -2.77 -8.45
C GLU A 135 6.10 -3.87 -9.41
N ILE A 136 5.14 -4.68 -9.86
CA ILE A 136 5.31 -5.80 -10.79
C ILE A 136 4.41 -5.54 -12.01
N TRP A 137 5.00 -5.59 -13.20
CA TRP A 137 4.35 -5.31 -14.50
C TRP A 137 4.07 -6.58 -15.30
#